data_AF-A0A7J2IMK5-F1
#
_entry.id   AF-A0A7J2IMK5-F1
#
_cell.length_a   1.000
_cell.length_b   1.000
_cell.length_c   1.000
_cell.angle_alpha   90.00
_cell.angle_beta   90.00
_cell.angle_gamma   90.00
#
_symmetry.space_group_name_H-M   'P 1'
#
loop_
_entity.id
_entity.type
_entity.pdbx_description
1 polymer ?
#
loop_
_entity_poly.entity_id
_entity_poly.type
_entity_poly.pdbx_seq_one_letter_code
_entity_poly.pdbx_strand_id
1 'polypeptide(L)'
;MKAAIGTISLLILIIQLSLAAAQPLVIETSVYDVEVSVVTPFGSFVDNAVVQVRKLDNSIVSTSTDFNGKILVREVPKGTVYVKIISWKGFTIDSKWYEASLDDNVVVIEEIGLARVKVVGERGQGIAGVNVVVENTPLSGATGEDGTVEF
;
A
#
# COMPACT_ATOMS: atom_id res chain seq x y z
N MET A 1 -1.06 -64.98 -38.37
CA MET A 1 -1.44 -64.48 -37.02
C MET A 1 -0.35 -63.67 -36.30
N LYS A 2 0.95 -63.77 -36.63
CA LYS A 2 2.02 -63.01 -35.94
C LYS A 2 2.07 -61.49 -36.22
N ALA A 3 1.60 -61.03 -37.38
CA ALA A 3 1.70 -59.61 -37.77
C ALA A 3 0.75 -58.66 -37.02
N ALA A 4 -0.43 -59.14 -36.58
CA ALA A 4 -1.43 -58.31 -35.90
C ALA A 4 -1.04 -57.95 -34.45
N ILE A 5 -0.24 -58.79 -33.79
CA ILE A 5 0.16 -58.58 -32.39
C ILE A 5 1.20 -57.45 -32.27
N GLY A 6 2.06 -57.31 -33.28
CA GLY A 6 3.08 -56.26 -33.34
C GLY A 6 2.50 -54.86 -33.55
N THR A 7 1.50 -54.71 -34.42
CA THR A 7 0.81 -53.44 -34.65
C THR A 7 -0.01 -52.98 -33.44
N ILE A 8 -0.67 -53.90 -32.74
CA ILE A 8 -1.41 -53.59 -31.51
C ILE A 8 -0.45 -53.14 -30.39
N SER A 9 0.68 -53.83 -30.22
CA SER A 9 1.70 -53.45 -29.22
C SER A 9 2.31 -52.09 -29.49
N LEU A 10 2.57 -51.77 -30.77
CA LEU A 10 3.11 -50.46 -31.16
C LEU A 10 2.10 -49.34 -30.93
N LEU A 11 0.81 -49.57 -31.21
CA LEU A 11 -0.25 -48.60 -30.98
C LEU A 11 -0.43 -48.30 -29.49
N ILE A 12 -0.38 -49.33 -28.64
CA ILE A 12 -0.45 -49.20 -27.18
C ILE A 12 0.75 -48.37 -26.67
N LEU A 13 1.96 -48.64 -27.17
CA LEU A 13 3.16 -47.89 -26.79
C LEU A 13 3.05 -46.41 -27.18
N ILE A 14 2.53 -46.11 -28.38
CA ILE A 14 2.33 -44.74 -28.85
C ILE A 14 1.30 -44.00 -27.99
N ILE A 15 0.19 -44.66 -27.61
CA ILE A 15 -0.84 -44.09 -26.73
C ILE A 15 -0.28 -43.81 -25.32
N GLN A 16 0.56 -44.71 -24.79
CA GLN A 16 1.21 -44.51 -23.49
C GLN A 16 2.19 -43.32 -23.53
N LEU A 17 2.98 -43.18 -24.61
CA LEU A 17 3.88 -42.05 -24.79
C LEU A 17 3.14 -40.71 -24.94
N SER A 18 2.03 -40.67 -25.67
CA SER A 18 1.25 -39.43 -25.84
C SER A 18 0.54 -39.00 -24.56
N LEU A 19 0.03 -39.94 -23.75
CA LEU A 19 -0.52 -39.64 -22.42
C LEU A 19 0.54 -39.13 -21.45
N ALA A 20 1.76 -39.68 -21.50
CA ALA A 20 2.87 -39.22 -20.66
C ALA A 20 3.38 -37.81 -21.03
N ALA A 21 3.28 -37.43 -22.31
CA ALA A 21 3.63 -36.09 -22.79
C ALA A 21 2.51 -35.04 -22.56
N ALA A 22 1.28 -35.48 -22.29
CA ALA A 22 0.11 -34.61 -22.09
C ALA A 22 -0.16 -34.29 -20.61
N GLN A 23 0.86 -34.26 -19.76
CA GLN A 23 0.69 -33.83 -18.38
C GLN A 23 0.32 -32.35 -18.32
N PRO A 24 -0.70 -31.95 -17.55
CA PRO A 24 -1.04 -30.53 -17.41
C PRO A 24 0.12 -29.78 -16.77
N LEU A 25 0.51 -28.65 -17.36
CA LEU A 25 1.49 -27.73 -16.76
C LEU A 25 0.86 -27.11 -15.51
N VAL A 26 1.33 -27.51 -14.33
CA VAL A 26 0.91 -26.90 -13.06
C VAL A 26 1.78 -25.68 -12.80
N ILE A 27 1.17 -24.48 -12.83
CA ILE A 27 1.82 -23.22 -12.45
C ILE A 27 1.32 -22.86 -11.05
N GLU A 28 2.21 -22.92 -10.06
CA GLU A 28 1.91 -22.55 -8.68
C GLU A 28 2.42 -21.13 -8.40
N THR A 29 1.66 -20.37 -7.61
CA THR A 29 2.08 -19.06 -7.10
C THR A 29 1.60 -18.91 -5.67
N SER A 30 2.48 -18.42 -4.80
CA SER A 30 2.10 -18.09 -3.42
C SER A 30 1.34 -16.78 -3.40
N VAL A 31 0.20 -16.79 -2.71
CA VAL A 31 -0.71 -15.65 -2.58
C VAL A 31 -0.84 -15.32 -1.10
N TYR A 32 -0.73 -14.03 -0.78
CA TYR A 32 -0.74 -13.54 0.59
C TYR A 32 -1.71 -12.38 0.76
N ASP A 33 -2.07 -12.10 2.01
CA ASP A 33 -2.67 -10.84 2.39
C ASP A 33 -1.56 -9.95 2.96
N VAL A 34 -1.47 -8.71 2.46
CA VAL A 34 -0.42 -7.76 2.83
C VAL A 34 -1.06 -6.59 3.55
N GLU A 35 -0.65 -6.35 4.79
CA GLU A 35 -0.99 -5.14 5.54
C GLU A 35 0.13 -4.11 5.37
N VAL A 36 -0.18 -2.95 4.80
CA VAL A 36 0.77 -1.85 4.60
C VAL A 36 0.48 -0.76 5.63
N SER A 37 1.51 -0.29 6.33
CA SER A 37 1.43 0.86 7.24
C SER A 37 2.01 2.10 6.57
N VAL A 38 1.22 3.17 6.50
CA VAL A 38 1.61 4.44 5.87
C VAL A 38 1.87 5.47 6.95
N VAL A 39 3.08 6.03 6.95
CA VAL A 39 3.55 6.96 7.99
C VAL A 39 4.19 8.21 7.38
N THR A 40 4.17 9.29 8.14
CA THR A 40 4.93 10.50 7.82
C THR A 40 6.42 10.31 8.17
N PRO A 41 7.32 11.16 7.66
CA PRO A 41 8.73 11.14 8.03
C PRO A 41 8.97 11.41 9.53
N PHE A 42 7.95 11.93 10.22
CA PHE A 42 7.96 12.26 11.64
C PHE A 42 7.40 11.13 12.52
N GLY A 43 7.00 10.00 11.92
CA GLY A 43 6.50 8.82 12.62
C GLY A 43 5.02 8.85 12.97
N SER A 44 4.27 9.86 12.51
CA SER A 44 2.81 9.90 12.68
C SER A 44 2.12 9.05 11.61
N PHE A 45 0.99 8.45 11.96
CA PHE A 45 0.18 7.70 11.00
C PHE A 45 -0.50 8.63 9.99
N VAL A 46 -0.55 8.18 8.74
CA VAL A 46 -1.27 8.87 7.67
C VAL A 46 -2.67 8.29 7.59
N ASP A 47 -3.54 8.73 8.49
CA ASP A 47 -4.91 8.22 8.65
C ASP A 47 -5.88 8.83 7.64
N ASN A 48 -6.91 8.08 7.25
CA ASN A 48 -7.98 8.55 6.34
C ASN A 48 -7.47 9.17 5.01
N ALA A 49 -6.28 8.79 4.56
CA ALA A 49 -5.73 9.22 3.28
C ALA A 49 -6.36 8.42 2.15
N VAL A 50 -6.60 9.07 1.02
CA VAL A 50 -7.02 8.41 -0.21
C VAL A 50 -5.78 7.87 -0.90
N VAL A 51 -5.77 6.57 -1.16
CA VAL A 51 -4.62 5.86 -1.71
C VAL A 51 -5.02 5.03 -2.92
N GLN A 52 -4.05 4.79 -3.80
CA GLN A 52 -4.12 3.81 -4.85
C GLN A 52 -3.12 2.70 -4.56
N VAL A 53 -3.57 1.46 -4.74
CA VAL A 53 -2.74 0.27 -4.60
C VAL A 53 -2.69 -0.42 -5.96
N ARG A 54 -1.48 -0.71 -6.43
CA ARG A 54 -1.22 -1.43 -7.65
C ARG A 54 -0.59 -2.79 -7.33
N LYS A 55 -1.21 -3.87 -7.83
CA LYS A 55 -0.67 -5.23 -7.74
C LYS A 55 0.30 -5.51 -8.91
N LEU A 56 0.97 -6.67 -8.87
CA LEU A 56 1.91 -7.10 -9.92
C LEU A 56 1.27 -7.34 -11.30
N ASP A 57 -0.05 -7.53 -11.35
CA ASP A 57 -0.83 -7.64 -12.60
C ASP A 57 -1.21 -6.27 -13.20
N ASN A 58 -0.68 -5.17 -12.63
CA ASN A 58 -1.00 -3.78 -12.94
C ASN A 58 -2.46 -3.37 -12.66
N SER A 59 -3.27 -4.20 -12.00
CA SER A 59 -4.57 -3.78 -11.50
C SER A 59 -4.38 -2.69 -10.44
N ILE A 60 -5.20 -1.65 -10.51
CA ILE A 60 -5.18 -0.52 -9.57
C ILE A 60 -6.51 -0.47 -8.83
N VAL A 61 -6.44 -0.44 -7.50
CA VAL A 61 -7.59 -0.31 -6.61
C VAL A 61 -7.42 0.98 -5.83
N SER A 62 -8.47 1.79 -5.76
CA SER A 62 -8.52 2.96 -4.87
C SER A 62 -9.15 2.57 -3.54
N THR A 63 -8.53 2.97 -2.44
CA THR A 63 -9.00 2.71 -1.08
C THR A 63 -8.57 3.86 -0.16
N SER A 64 -8.80 3.73 1.14
CA SER A 64 -8.31 4.67 2.15
C SER A 64 -7.55 3.95 3.26
N THR A 65 -6.61 4.66 3.89
CA THR A 65 -5.98 4.20 5.12
C THR A 65 -6.96 4.25 6.30
N ASP A 66 -6.81 3.34 7.25
CA ASP A 66 -7.57 3.35 8.50
C ASP A 66 -7.01 4.38 9.51
N PHE A 67 -7.54 4.37 10.74
CA PHE A 67 -7.12 5.29 11.81
C PHE A 67 -5.67 5.09 12.29
N ASN A 68 -5.05 3.95 11.97
CA ASN A 68 -3.65 3.65 12.24
C ASN A 68 -2.77 3.82 10.99
N GLY A 69 -3.30 4.44 9.93
CA GLY A 69 -2.58 4.59 8.66
C GLY A 69 -2.41 3.29 7.89
N LYS A 70 -3.22 2.26 8.17
CA LYS A 70 -3.04 0.92 7.59
C LYS A 70 -3.97 0.67 6.41
N ILE A 71 -3.51 -0.18 5.49
CA ILE A 71 -4.27 -0.68 4.35
C ILE A 71 -4.10 -2.20 4.27
N LEU A 72 -5.21 -2.94 4.22
CA LEU A 72 -5.19 -4.38 3.97
C LEU A 72 -5.41 -4.66 2.48
N VAL A 73 -4.41 -5.24 1.82
CA VAL A 73 -4.48 -5.67 0.42
C VAL A 73 -4.57 -7.19 0.39
N ARG A 74 -5.71 -7.70 -0.08
CA ARG A 74 -5.94 -9.14 -0.16
C ARG A 74 -5.48 -9.71 -1.49
N GLU A 75 -5.13 -10.99 -1.46
CA GLU A 75 -4.80 -11.78 -2.65
C GLU A 75 -3.68 -11.13 -3.47
N VAL A 76 -2.50 -11.01 -2.87
CA VAL A 76 -1.31 -10.42 -3.46
C VAL A 76 -0.35 -11.54 -3.89
N PRO A 77 -0.19 -11.78 -5.20
CA PRO A 77 0.82 -12.70 -5.70
C PRO A 77 2.21 -12.25 -5.26
N LYS A 78 3.02 -13.18 -4.74
CA LYS A 78 4.38 -12.92 -4.21
C LYS A 78 4.44 -11.93 -3.03
N GLY A 79 3.30 -11.41 -2.56
CA GLY A 79 3.25 -10.50 -1.42
C GLY A 79 3.78 -9.09 -1.68
N THR A 80 3.94 -8.66 -2.93
CA THR A 80 4.43 -7.31 -3.29
C THR A 80 3.32 -6.45 -3.88
N VAL A 81 3.21 -5.21 -3.42
CA VAL A 81 2.29 -4.19 -3.92
C VAL A 81 3.00 -2.85 -4.07
N TYR A 82 2.39 -1.95 -4.85
CA TYR A 82 2.82 -0.55 -4.94
C TYR A 82 1.72 0.35 -4.40
N VAL A 83 2.05 1.29 -3.54
CA VAL A 83 1.11 2.22 -2.92
C VAL A 83 1.42 3.64 -3.36
N LYS A 84 0.40 4.40 -3.73
CA LYS A 84 0.48 5.82 -4.05
C LYS A 84 -0.55 6.57 -3.24
N ILE A 85 -0.17 7.70 -2.64
CA ILE A 85 -1.06 8.54 -1.85
C ILE A 85 -1.54 9.68 -2.73
N ILE A 86 -2.86 9.78 -2.86
CA ILE A 86 -3.50 10.76 -3.73
C ILE A 86 -3.82 12.03 -2.94
N SER A 87 -4.43 11.88 -1.78
CA SER A 87 -4.77 13.00 -0.91
C SER A 87 -4.80 12.61 0.56
N TRP A 88 -4.54 13.59 1.42
CA TRP A 88 -4.61 13.45 2.88
C TRP A 88 -4.94 14.79 3.53
N LYS A 89 -5.76 14.77 4.58
CA LYS A 89 -6.21 15.99 5.31
C LYS A 89 -6.68 17.13 4.39
N GLY A 90 -7.32 16.82 3.26
CA GLY A 90 -7.82 17.80 2.30
C GLY A 90 -6.78 18.39 1.34
N PHE A 91 -5.52 17.95 1.40
CA PHE A 91 -4.48 18.29 0.43
C PHE A 91 -4.33 17.21 -0.63
N THR A 92 -4.11 17.63 -1.88
CA THR A 92 -3.61 16.75 -2.93
C THR A 92 -2.11 16.54 -2.74
N ILE A 93 -1.70 15.28 -2.58
CA ILE A 93 -0.28 14.91 -2.44
C ILE A 93 0.24 14.41 -3.80
N ASP A 94 -0.51 13.53 -4.45
CA ASP A 94 -0.10 12.85 -5.69
C ASP A 94 1.33 12.28 -5.64
N SER A 95 1.60 11.45 -4.63
CA SER A 95 2.96 10.97 -4.35
C SER A 95 3.55 10.10 -5.46
N LYS A 96 4.84 9.77 -5.36
CA LYS A 96 5.41 8.64 -6.09
C LYS A 96 4.74 7.31 -5.68
N TRP A 97 4.96 6.28 -6.48
CA TRP A 97 4.62 4.90 -6.11
C TRP A 97 5.70 4.36 -5.18
N TYR A 98 5.28 3.89 -4.01
CA TYR A 98 6.11 3.23 -3.01
C TYR A 98 5.93 1.72 -3.11
N GLU A 99 7.00 0.95 -3.05
CA GLU A 99 6.89 -0.51 -2.97
C GLU A 99 6.65 -0.92 -1.52
N ALA A 100 5.78 -1.90 -1.32
CA ALA A 100 5.58 -2.55 -0.03
C ALA A 100 5.48 -4.06 -0.24
N SER A 101 6.04 -4.82 0.70
CA SER A 101 6.12 -6.27 0.67
C SER A 101 5.81 -6.86 2.04
N LEU A 102 5.87 -8.19 2.17
CA LEU A 102 5.72 -8.86 3.47
C LEU A 102 6.86 -8.55 4.44
N ASP A 103 8.07 -8.34 3.93
CA ASP A 103 9.28 -8.08 4.74
C ASP A 103 9.48 -6.58 5.01
N ASP A 104 8.97 -5.73 4.12
CA ASP A 104 9.03 -4.28 4.21
C ASP A 104 7.67 -3.68 3.89
N ASN A 105 6.85 -3.51 4.93
CA ASN A 105 5.46 -3.10 4.81
C ASN A 105 5.19 -1.68 5.32
N VAL A 106 6.24 -0.90 5.56
CA VAL A 106 6.13 0.48 6.06
C VAL A 106 6.46 1.46 4.94
N VAL A 107 5.46 2.23 4.53
CA VAL A 107 5.61 3.28 3.51
C VAL A 107 5.75 4.64 4.20
N VAL A 108 6.91 5.26 4.04
CA VAL A 108 7.18 6.63 4.52
C VAL A 108 6.95 7.63 3.38
N ILE A 109 6.03 8.58 3.57
CA ILE A 109 5.72 9.61 2.57
C ILE A 109 6.63 10.82 2.74
N GLU A 110 7.67 10.93 1.91
CA GLU A 110 8.68 11.99 2.04
C GLU A 110 8.15 13.39 1.65
N GLU A 111 7.06 13.46 0.90
CA GLU A 111 6.48 14.73 0.43
C GLU A 111 5.73 15.52 1.53
N ILE A 112 5.68 15.02 2.77
CA ILE A 112 4.96 15.62 3.89
C ILE A 112 5.91 16.38 4.82
N GLY A 113 5.58 17.65 5.09
CA GLY A 113 6.26 18.50 6.09
C GLY A 113 5.44 18.69 7.37
N LEU A 114 6.10 19.15 8.43
CA LEU A 114 5.48 19.53 9.72
C LEU A 114 5.44 21.05 9.84
N ALA A 115 4.25 21.63 10.04
CA ALA A 115 4.11 23.06 10.29
C ALA A 115 3.87 23.33 11.77
N ARG A 116 4.78 24.04 12.43
CA ARG A 116 4.69 24.42 13.85
C ARG A 116 4.53 25.92 13.99
N VAL A 117 3.48 26.36 14.67
CA VAL A 117 3.20 27.76 14.98
C VAL A 117 3.27 27.97 16.47
N LYS A 118 3.96 29.04 16.91
CA LYS A 118 4.02 29.44 18.32
C LYS A 118 3.44 30.83 18.48
N VAL A 119 2.40 30.95 19.29
CA VAL A 119 1.76 32.21 19.64
C VAL A 119 2.32 32.68 20.99
N VAL A 120 2.95 33.85 20.97
CA VAL A 120 3.52 34.49 22.16
C VAL A 120 2.88 35.85 22.40
N GLY A 121 2.66 36.18 23.67
CA GLY A 121 2.28 37.54 24.06
C GLY A 121 3.48 38.48 24.13
N GLU A 122 3.21 39.74 24.44
CA GLU A 122 4.22 40.81 24.45
C GLU A 122 5.42 40.55 25.39
N ARG A 123 5.27 39.69 26.40
CA ARG A 123 6.36 39.33 27.34
C ARG A 123 7.00 37.97 27.04
N GLY A 124 6.72 37.39 25.86
CA GLY A 124 7.29 36.11 25.40
C GLY A 124 6.64 34.86 25.99
N GLN A 125 5.59 34.99 26.82
CA GLN A 125 4.81 33.87 27.32
C GLN A 125 3.95 33.26 26.22
N GLY A 126 3.87 31.93 26.18
CA GLY A 126 2.93 31.21 25.32
C GLY A 126 1.48 31.51 25.69
N ILE A 127 0.59 31.58 24.69
CA ILE A 127 -0.84 31.80 24.90
C ILE A 127 -1.60 30.55 24.46
N ALA A 128 -2.25 29.89 25.41
CA ALA A 128 -3.05 28.69 25.17
C ALA A 128 -4.46 29.01 24.65
N GLY A 129 -5.05 28.07 23.93
CA GLY A 129 -6.44 28.16 23.44
C GLY A 129 -6.65 29.16 22.30
N VAL A 130 -5.58 29.68 21.69
CA VAL A 130 -5.67 30.56 20.52
C VAL A 130 -5.97 29.70 19.30
N ASN A 131 -7.07 30.00 18.61
CA ASN A 131 -7.40 29.33 17.36
C ASN A 131 -6.52 29.88 16.23
N VAL A 132 -5.65 29.03 15.69
CA VAL A 132 -4.79 29.31 14.54
C VAL A 132 -5.43 28.70 13.31
N VAL A 133 -5.56 29.50 12.25
CA VAL A 133 -6.07 29.07 10.95
C VAL A 133 -5.02 29.41 9.90
N VAL A 134 -4.68 28.44 9.07
CA VAL A 134 -3.76 28.68 7.94
C VAL A 134 -4.61 28.98 6.71
N GLU A 135 -4.56 30.23 6.26
CA GLU A 135 -5.38 30.72 5.14
C GLU A 135 -5.20 29.87 3.86
N ASN A 136 -6.29 29.69 3.12
CA ASN A 136 -6.33 28.86 1.90
C ASN A 136 -5.96 27.39 2.11
N THR A 137 -6.06 26.89 3.34
CA THR A 137 -5.84 25.48 3.65
C THR A 137 -6.93 24.95 4.60
N PRO A 138 -7.10 23.61 4.68
CA PRO A 138 -7.98 23.00 5.68
C PRO A 138 -7.39 22.98 7.11
N LEU A 139 -6.19 23.53 7.34
CA LEU A 139 -5.50 23.44 8.63
C LEU A 139 -6.03 24.48 9.62
N SER A 140 -6.50 23.98 10.76
CA SER A 140 -6.90 24.81 11.91
C SER A 140 -6.70 24.04 13.21
N GLY A 141 -6.40 24.76 14.29
CA GLY A 141 -6.12 24.14 15.58
C GLY A 141 -5.93 25.16 16.70
N ALA A 142 -6.10 24.71 17.93
CA ALA A 142 -5.89 25.54 19.11
C ALA A 142 -4.48 25.35 19.66
N THR A 143 -3.84 26.41 20.12
CA THR A 143 -2.55 26.34 20.80
C THR A 143 -2.65 25.61 22.15
N GLY A 144 -1.63 24.81 22.46
CA GLY A 144 -1.46 24.16 23.76
C GLY A 144 -1.01 25.12 24.87
N GLU A 145 -0.75 24.58 26.06
CA GLU A 145 -0.34 25.35 27.24
C GLU A 145 0.92 26.20 27.02
N ASP A 146 1.82 25.75 26.16
CA ASP A 146 3.07 26.43 25.80
C ASP A 146 2.91 27.46 24.67
N GLY A 147 1.67 27.64 24.17
CA GLY A 147 1.35 28.50 23.04
C GLY A 147 1.65 27.88 21.67
N THR A 148 1.97 26.60 21.57
CA THR A 148 2.33 25.93 20.31
C THR A 148 1.16 25.16 19.71
N VAL A 149 1.07 25.12 18.38
CA VAL A 149 0.20 24.23 17.61
C VAL A 149 0.97 23.65 16.43
N GLU A 150 0.68 22.39 16.09
CA GLU A 150 1.32 21.64 15.00
C GLU A 150 0.26 21.12 14.02
N PHE A 151 0.62 21.07 12.75
CA PHE A 151 -0.23 20.61 11.64
C PHE A 151 0.46 19.55 10.79
#